data_AF-A0A949EVN9-F1
#
_entry.id   AF-A0A949EVN9-F1
#
_cell.length_a   1.000
_cell.length_b   1.000
_cell.length_c   1.000
_cell.angle_alpha   90.00
_cell.angle_beta   90.00
_cell.angle_gamma   90.00
#
_symmetry.space_group_name_H-M   'P 1'
#
loop_
_entity.id
_entity.type
_entity.pdbx_description
1 polymer ?
#
loop_
_entity_poly.entity_id
_entity_poly.type
_entity_poly.pdbx_seq_one_letter_code
_entity_poly.pdbx_strand_id
1 'polypeptide(L)'
;MKKTPKKAKAKKSQPEHDQYLMRIGKGERLYKFYYFRPTAGRREHFEYRILTKEKTDGMLEMVSYNFKIVSGVPQKSSISRVPEISKEQLEDIVPNVVRKTNTAPDEFEELDLSGFTTIDEQIEFLKQQDKVDTMYIM
;
A
#
# COMPACT_ATOMS: atom_id res chain seq x y z
N MET A 1 48.49 -20.78 12.98
CA MET A 1 47.64 -20.22 11.90
C MET A 1 46.41 -19.57 12.53
N LYS A 2 46.31 -18.23 12.50
CA LYS A 2 45.14 -17.50 13.04
C LYS A 2 44.09 -17.38 11.94
N LYS A 3 42.90 -17.95 12.15
CA LYS A 3 41.75 -17.84 11.23
C LYS A 3 41.08 -16.48 11.43
N THR A 4 41.02 -15.67 10.38
CA THR A 4 40.25 -14.42 10.34
C THR A 4 38.76 -14.73 10.25
N PRO A 5 37.89 -14.14 11.09
CA PRO A 5 36.45 -14.30 10.95
C PRO A 5 35.94 -13.49 9.76
N LYS A 6 35.16 -14.13 8.88
CA LYS A 6 34.46 -13.51 7.76
C LYS A 6 33.55 -12.40 8.28
N LYS A 7 33.74 -11.16 7.83
CA LYS A 7 32.81 -10.04 8.03
C LYS A 7 31.45 -10.43 7.45
N ALA A 8 30.46 -10.68 8.32
CA ALA A 8 29.08 -10.74 7.92
C ALA A 8 28.70 -9.38 7.32
N LYS A 9 28.22 -9.35 6.08
CA LYS A 9 27.63 -8.15 5.48
C LYS A 9 26.45 -7.76 6.37
N ALA A 10 26.50 -6.56 6.93
CA ALA A 10 25.37 -5.98 7.64
C ALA A 10 24.14 -6.04 6.74
N LYS A 11 23.08 -6.71 7.18
CA LYS A 11 21.74 -6.53 6.61
C LYS A 11 21.46 -5.04 6.71
N LYS A 12 21.28 -4.37 5.56
CA LYS A 12 20.81 -2.98 5.54
C LYS A 12 19.54 -2.93 6.40
N SER A 13 19.63 -2.27 7.55
CA SER A 13 18.49 -1.92 8.37
C SER A 13 17.51 -1.19 7.48
N GLN A 14 16.25 -1.64 7.45
CA GLN A 14 15.18 -0.87 6.84
C GLN A 14 15.20 0.52 7.49
N PRO A 15 15.11 1.61 6.70
CA PRO A 15 15.20 2.94 7.25
C PRO A 15 14.10 3.13 8.30
N GLU A 16 14.53 3.42 9.54
CA GLU A 16 13.69 3.95 10.60
C GLU A 16 13.03 5.23 10.05
N HIS A 17 11.72 5.17 9.84
CA HIS A 17 10.86 6.28 9.40
C HIS A 17 11.04 6.76 7.94
N ASP A 18 10.75 5.89 6.96
CA ASP A 18 10.26 6.42 5.68
C ASP A 18 8.88 7.06 5.93
N GLN A 19 8.82 8.40 5.88
CA GLN A 19 7.60 9.18 6.03
C GLN A 19 6.57 8.82 4.96
N TYR A 20 7.02 8.34 3.80
CA TYR A 20 6.16 7.98 2.69
C TYR A 20 5.79 6.50 2.76
N LEU A 21 4.53 6.21 2.48
CA LEU A 21 4.07 4.83 2.36
C LEU A 21 4.65 4.20 1.09
N MET A 22 4.66 4.98 0.00
CA MET A 22 5.08 4.55 -1.32
C MET A 22 5.71 5.73 -2.05
N ARG A 23 6.79 5.47 -2.78
CA ARG A 23 7.48 6.47 -3.60
C ARG A 23 7.23 6.20 -5.07
N ILE A 24 6.93 7.23 -5.87
CA ILE A 24 6.64 7.07 -7.30
C ILE A 24 7.81 7.58 -8.12
N GLY A 25 8.58 6.65 -8.69
CA GLY A 25 9.70 6.96 -9.56
C GLY A 25 9.27 7.43 -10.96
N LYS A 26 10.23 7.95 -11.72
CA LYS A 26 9.99 8.31 -13.13
C LYS A 26 9.61 7.07 -13.94
N GLY A 27 8.45 7.13 -14.59
CA GLY A 27 7.90 6.03 -15.39
C GLY A 27 7.19 4.97 -14.56
N GLU A 28 7.12 5.13 -13.24
CA GLU A 28 6.24 4.35 -12.37
C GLU A 28 4.89 5.06 -12.26
N ARG A 29 3.84 4.31 -11.92
CA ARG A 29 2.49 4.84 -11.76
C ARG A 29 1.71 4.08 -10.71
N LEU A 30 0.69 4.69 -10.11
CA LEU A 30 -0.22 3.97 -9.25
C LEU A 30 -0.99 2.93 -10.08
N TYR A 31 -1.27 1.78 -9.48
CA TYR A 31 -2.01 0.71 -10.17
C TYR A 31 -3.42 0.57 -9.59
N LYS A 32 -3.56 -0.06 -8.42
CA LYS A 32 -4.85 -0.29 -7.76
C LYS A 32 -4.78 -0.04 -6.27
N PHE A 33 -5.88 0.46 -5.71
CA PHE A 33 -6.05 0.71 -4.28
C PHE A 33 -7.20 -0.16 -3.79
N TYR A 34 -6.99 -0.83 -2.67
CA TYR A 34 -7.99 -1.70 -2.07
C TYR A 34 -8.31 -1.21 -0.66
N TYR A 35 -9.59 -1.02 -0.38
CA TYR A 35 -10.09 -0.58 0.90
C TYR A 35 -10.97 -1.69 1.50
N PHE A 36 -10.68 -2.02 2.75
CA PHE A 36 -11.44 -3.00 3.53
C PHE A 36 -11.97 -2.26 4.77
N ARG A 37 -13.29 -2.12 4.89
CA ARG A 37 -13.98 -1.30 5.88
C ARG A 37 -14.89 -2.16 6.77
N PRO A 38 -14.31 -3.01 7.64
CA PRO A 38 -15.10 -3.93 8.44
C PRO A 38 -16.07 -3.19 9.35
N THR A 39 -17.32 -3.67 9.44
CA THR A 39 -18.36 -3.08 10.28
C THR A 39 -17.95 -3.02 11.75
N ALA A 40 -17.21 -4.02 12.22
CA ALA A 40 -16.66 -4.07 13.58
C ALA A 40 -15.75 -2.86 13.92
N GLY A 41 -15.15 -2.22 12.92
CA GLY A 41 -14.24 -1.08 13.06
C GLY A 41 -14.84 0.30 12.73
N ARG A 42 -16.14 0.38 12.37
CA ARG A 42 -16.78 1.63 11.90
C ARG A 42 -16.69 2.78 12.91
N ARG A 43 -16.74 2.49 14.22
CA ARG A 43 -16.69 3.51 15.27
C ARG A 43 -15.37 4.31 15.28
N GLU A 44 -14.28 3.71 14.80
CA GLU A 44 -12.95 4.33 14.76
C GLU A 44 -12.55 4.74 13.33
N HIS A 45 -13.50 4.71 12.38
CA HIS A 45 -13.23 4.85 10.95
C HIS A 45 -12.07 3.95 10.50
N PHE A 46 -12.05 2.72 11.03
CA PHE A 46 -10.98 1.77 10.74
C PHE A 46 -11.10 1.25 9.31
N GLU A 47 -9.98 1.24 8.61
CA GLU A 47 -9.82 0.64 7.29
C GLU A 47 -8.52 -0.15 7.25
N TYR A 48 -8.54 -1.34 6.65
CA TYR A 48 -7.32 -1.94 6.13
C TYR A 48 -7.17 -1.52 4.67
N ARG A 49 -5.97 -1.10 4.27
CA ARG A 49 -5.71 -0.59 2.93
C ARG A 49 -4.55 -1.34 2.29
N ILE A 50 -4.64 -1.56 0.98
CA ILE A 50 -3.55 -2.03 0.13
C ILE A 50 -3.35 -1.01 -0.99
N LEU A 51 -2.13 -0.53 -1.13
CA LEU A 51 -1.66 0.37 -2.18
C LEU A 51 -0.75 -0.40 -3.11
N THR A 52 -0.90 -0.20 -4.41
CA THR A 52 0.02 -0.77 -5.40
C THR A 52 0.47 0.28 -6.40
N LYS A 53 1.74 0.20 -6.80
CA LYS A 53 2.27 0.90 -7.98
C LYS A 53 2.84 -0.10 -8.95
N GLU A 54 2.76 0.23 -10.23
CA GLU A 54 3.45 -0.45 -11.31
C GLU A 54 4.83 0.18 -11.52
N LYS A 55 5.86 -0.67 -11.50
CA LYS A 55 7.25 -0.31 -11.79
C LYS A 55 7.48 -0.34 -13.30
N THR A 56 8.63 0.19 -13.73
CA THR A 56 9.02 0.23 -15.15
C THR A 56 9.24 -1.15 -15.78
N ASP A 57 9.46 -2.19 -14.97
CA ASP A 57 9.59 -3.59 -15.39
C ASP A 57 8.22 -4.31 -15.51
N GLY A 58 7.11 -3.64 -15.20
CA GLY A 58 5.76 -4.20 -15.22
C GLY A 58 5.38 -4.97 -13.95
N MET A 59 6.32 -5.14 -13.01
CA MET A 59 6.02 -5.70 -11.68
C MET A 59 5.37 -4.65 -10.79
N LEU A 60 4.72 -5.09 -9.73
CA LEU A 60 4.10 -4.21 -8.74
C LEU A 60 4.92 -4.14 -7.45
N GLU A 61 4.98 -2.95 -6.86
CA GLU A 61 5.30 -2.77 -5.44
C GLU A 61 3.99 -2.63 -4.68
N MET A 62 3.86 -3.32 -3.55
CA MET A 62 2.66 -3.34 -2.72
C MET A 62 2.96 -2.87 -1.30
N VAL A 63 2.07 -2.06 -0.75
CA VAL A 63 2.11 -1.63 0.66
C VAL A 63 0.73 -1.84 1.27
N SER A 64 0.68 -2.52 2.41
CA SER A 64 -0.56 -2.70 3.17
C SER A 64 -0.44 -2.15 4.58
N TYR A 65 -1.53 -1.63 5.14
CA TYR A 65 -1.53 -1.00 6.45
C TYR A 65 -2.95 -0.84 7.01
N ASN A 66 -3.03 -0.68 8.33
CA ASN A 66 -4.23 -0.25 9.03
C ASN A 66 -4.29 1.28 9.07
N PHE A 67 -5.45 1.83 8.75
CA PHE A 67 -5.80 3.25 8.84
C PHE A 67 -6.95 3.41 9.85
N LYS A 68 -6.90 4.43 10.70
CA LYS A 68 -8.02 4.80 11.56
C LYS A 68 -7.95 6.28 11.89
N ILE A 69 -9.08 6.86 12.31
CA ILE A 69 -9.14 8.25 12.77
C ILE A 69 -9.34 8.24 14.28
N VAL A 70 -8.34 8.74 15.03
CA VAL A 70 -8.40 8.85 16.49
C VAL A 70 -8.37 10.32 16.86
N SER A 71 -9.44 10.81 17.48
CA SER A 71 -9.58 12.21 17.88
C SER A 71 -9.36 13.20 16.71
N GLY A 72 -9.87 12.84 15.52
CA GLY A 72 -9.71 13.65 14.29
C GLY A 72 -8.33 13.53 13.63
N VAL A 73 -7.41 12.74 14.19
CA VAL A 73 -6.06 12.55 13.64
C VAL A 73 -5.96 11.22 12.90
N PRO A 74 -5.60 11.21 11.61
CA PRO A 74 -5.32 9.98 10.87
C PRO A 74 -4.11 9.23 11.44
N GLN A 75 -4.28 7.95 11.76
CA GLN A 75 -3.22 7.07 12.23
C GLN A 75 -3.02 5.91 11.26
N LYS A 76 -1.75 5.59 11.03
CA LYS A 76 -1.31 4.48 10.17
C LYS A 76 -0.51 3.49 11.01
N SER A 77 -0.81 2.20 10.92
CA SER A 77 -0.12 1.17 11.69
C SER A 77 -0.03 -0.15 10.93
N SER A 78 0.75 -1.11 11.44
CA SER A 78 0.91 -2.45 10.84
C SER A 78 1.33 -2.42 9.37
N ILE A 79 2.22 -1.48 9.02
CA ILE A 79 2.66 -1.26 7.64
C ILE A 79 3.53 -2.44 7.19
N SER A 80 3.10 -3.12 6.14
CA SER A 80 3.84 -4.19 5.46
C SER A 80 4.15 -3.77 4.03
N ARG A 81 5.38 -3.99 3.58
CA ARG A 81 5.84 -3.62 2.23
C ARG A 81 6.35 -4.86 1.50
N VAL A 82 5.93 -5.02 0.26
CA VAL A 82 6.40 -6.06 -0.65
C VAL A 82 6.95 -5.38 -1.89
N PRO A 83 8.27 -5.41 -2.12
CA PRO A 83 8.92 -4.60 -3.15
C PRO A 83 8.61 -5.10 -4.57
N GLU A 84 8.20 -6.36 -4.71
CA GLU A 84 7.99 -6.98 -6.01
C GLU A 84 6.94 -8.09 -5.89
N ILE A 85 5.83 -7.92 -6.60
CA ILE A 85 4.81 -8.94 -6.85
C ILE A 85 4.33 -8.81 -8.30
N SER A 86 3.88 -9.90 -8.89
CA SER A 86 3.18 -9.90 -10.18
C SER A 86 1.71 -9.48 -10.03
N LYS A 87 1.06 -9.13 -11.14
CA LYS A 87 -0.38 -8.78 -11.16
C LYS A 87 -1.23 -10.00 -10.80
N GLU A 88 -0.84 -11.17 -11.27
CA GLU A 88 -1.50 -12.45 -10.96
C GLU A 88 -1.41 -12.77 -9.46
N GLN A 89 -0.26 -12.51 -8.83
CA GLN A 89 -0.13 -12.66 -7.37
C GLN A 89 -1.04 -11.68 -6.61
N LEU A 90 -1.23 -10.46 -7.11
CA LEU A 90 -2.16 -9.50 -6.51
C LEU A 90 -3.61 -9.99 -6.61
N GLU A 91 -3.99 -10.56 -7.76
CA GLU A 91 -5.30 -11.19 -8.00
C GLU A 91 -5.56 -12.37 -7.05
N ASP A 92 -4.53 -13.05 -6.56
CA ASP A 92 -4.67 -14.06 -5.51
C ASP A 92 -4.70 -13.45 -4.10
N ILE A 93 -3.90 -12.43 -3.84
CA ILE A 93 -3.77 -11.82 -2.49
C ILE A 93 -5.08 -11.17 -2.06
N VAL A 94 -5.69 -10.36 -2.92
CA VAL A 94 -6.85 -9.55 -2.55
C VAL A 94 -8.06 -10.40 -2.15
N PRO A 95 -8.50 -11.40 -2.94
CA PRO A 95 -9.58 -12.29 -2.54
C PRO A 95 -9.25 -13.10 -1.27
N ASN A 96 -7.99 -13.48 -1.09
CA ASN A 96 -7.55 -14.15 0.13
C ASN A 96 -7.68 -13.25 1.36
N VAL A 97 -7.39 -11.95 1.24
CA VAL A 97 -7.63 -10.98 2.32
C VAL A 97 -9.13 -10.89 2.59
N VAL A 98 -9.96 -10.62 1.57
CA VAL A 98 -11.43 -10.55 1.71
C VAL A 98 -11.99 -11.76 2.46
N ARG A 99 -11.58 -12.97 2.06
CA ARG A 99 -12.01 -14.22 2.70
C ARG A 99 -11.53 -14.34 4.14
N LYS A 100 -10.28 -13.99 4.43
CA LYS A 100 -9.70 -14.13 5.78
C LYS A 100 -10.24 -13.10 6.77
N THR A 101 -10.64 -11.92 6.28
CA THR A 101 -11.20 -10.85 7.11
C THR A 101 -12.73 -10.90 7.19
N ASN A 102 -13.37 -11.88 6.53
CA ASN A 102 -14.84 -11.97 6.39
C ASN A 102 -15.45 -10.64 5.92
N THR A 103 -14.76 -9.93 5.01
CA THR A 103 -15.21 -8.63 4.52
C THR A 103 -16.40 -8.82 3.58
N ALA A 104 -17.52 -8.18 3.92
CA ALA A 104 -18.72 -8.22 3.08
C ALA A 104 -18.52 -7.40 1.79
N PRO A 105 -19.30 -7.64 0.72
CA PRO A 105 -19.15 -6.91 -0.54
C PRO A 105 -19.30 -5.38 -0.40
N ASP A 106 -20.13 -4.90 0.52
CA ASP A 106 -20.31 -3.47 0.82
C ASP A 106 -19.19 -2.88 1.70
N GLU A 107 -18.33 -3.74 2.24
CA GLU A 107 -17.17 -3.37 3.06
C GLU A 107 -15.86 -3.38 2.25
N PHE A 108 -15.90 -3.77 0.97
CA PHE A 108 -14.75 -3.82 0.09
C PHE A 108 -14.90 -2.84 -1.06
N GLU A 109 -13.84 -2.10 -1.36
CA GLU A 109 -13.77 -1.23 -2.54
C GLU A 109 -12.43 -1.42 -3.24
N GLU A 110 -12.49 -1.66 -4.54
CA GLU A 110 -11.35 -1.60 -5.45
C GLU A 110 -11.41 -0.29 -6.23
N LEU A 111 -10.33 0.48 -6.20
CA LEU A 111 -10.15 1.67 -7.01
C LEU A 111 -9.04 1.41 -8.03
N ASP A 112 -9.44 1.28 -9.29
CA ASP A 112 -8.53 1.03 -10.40
C ASP A 112 -8.05 2.34 -11.01
N LEU A 113 -6.74 2.56 -11.00
CA LEU A 113 -6.08 3.74 -11.55
C LEU A 113 -5.32 3.44 -12.85
N SER A 114 -5.36 2.19 -13.33
CA SER A 114 -4.62 1.77 -14.53
C SER A 114 -5.12 2.43 -15.82
N GLY A 115 -6.35 2.95 -15.82
CA GLY A 115 -6.95 3.65 -16.95
C GLY A 115 -6.46 5.09 -17.14
N PHE A 116 -5.76 5.68 -16.17
CA PHE A 116 -5.18 7.02 -16.29
C PHE A 116 -3.87 6.99 -17.07
N THR A 117 -3.65 8.04 -17.87
CA THR A 117 -2.47 8.13 -18.74
C THR A 117 -1.26 8.64 -17.97
N THR A 118 -1.48 9.51 -16.97
CA THR A 118 -0.41 10.16 -16.20
C THR A 118 -0.61 10.06 -14.70
N ILE A 119 0.48 10.15 -13.95
CA ILE A 119 0.44 10.22 -12.48
C ILE A 119 -0.28 11.47 -11.98
N ASP A 120 -0.18 12.59 -12.71
CA ASP A 120 -0.86 13.84 -12.35
C ASP A 120 -2.39 13.66 -12.43
N GLU A 121 -2.89 13.03 -13.49
CA GLU A 121 -4.31 12.66 -13.61
C GLU A 121 -4.76 11.75 -12.46
N GLN A 122 -3.93 10.76 -12.10
CA GLN A 122 -4.23 9.88 -10.96
C GLN A 122 -4.33 10.68 -9.65
N ILE A 123 -3.38 11.58 -9.40
CA ILE A 123 -3.37 12.42 -8.18
C ILE A 123 -4.57 13.36 -8.16
N GLU A 124 -4.92 14.01 -9.28
CA GLU A 124 -6.09 14.89 -9.36
C GLU A 124 -7.39 14.14 -9.09
N PHE A 125 -7.57 12.97 -9.70
CA PHE A 125 -8.72 12.11 -9.44
C PHE A 125 -8.82 11.71 -7.97
N LEU A 126 -7.70 11.30 -7.36
CA LEU A 126 -7.65 10.90 -5.96
C LEU A 126 -7.99 12.03 -4.99
N LYS A 127 -7.57 13.26 -5.30
CA LYS A 127 -7.92 14.47 -4.53
C LYS A 127 -9.43 14.77 -4.59
N GLN A 128 -10.05 14.61 -5.75
CA GLN A 128 -11.50 14.83 -5.91
C GLN A 128 -12.33 13.82 -5.13
N GLN A 129 -11.82 12.60 -4.94
CA GLN A 129 -12.53 11.52 -4.25
C GLN A 129 -12.27 11.49 -2.73
N ASP A 130 -11.38 12.34 -2.21
CA ASP A 130 -10.88 12.30 -0.81
C ASP A 130 -10.32 10.91 -0.40
N LYS A 131 -9.85 10.14 -1.39
CA LYS A 131 -9.49 8.73 -1.20
C LYS A 131 -8.08 8.53 -0.67
N VAL A 132 -7.23 9.55 -0.81
CA VAL A 132 -5.79 9.43 -0.60
C VAL A 132 -5.24 10.66 0.09
N ASP A 133 -4.54 10.38 1.17
CA ASP A 133 -3.71 11.33 1.89
C ASP A 133 -2.42 11.52 1.07
N THR A 134 -2.49 12.36 0.02
CA THR A 134 -1.41 12.57 -0.95
C THR A 134 -0.11 13.04 -0.29
N MET A 135 -0.16 13.49 0.96
CA MET A 135 1.02 13.79 1.78
C MET A 135 1.98 12.61 1.96
N TYR A 136 1.52 11.38 1.75
CA TYR A 136 2.29 10.16 2.03
C TYR A 136 2.67 9.36 0.76
N ILE A 137 2.41 9.93 -0.42
CA ILE A 137 2.82 9.44 -1.73
C ILE A 137 3.69 10.53 -2.36
N MET A 138 4.95 10.21 -2.70
CA MET A 138 5.87 11.17 -3.33
C MET A 138 6.73 10.52 -4.40
#